data_AF-A0A7S4IWX2-F1
#
_entry.id   AF-A0A7S4IWX2-F1
#
_cell.length_a   1.000
_cell.length_b   1.000
_cell.length_c   1.000
_cell.angle_alpha   90.00
_cell.angle_beta   90.00
_cell.angle_gamma   90.00
#
_symmetry.space_group_name_H-M   'P 1'
#
loop_
_entity.id
_entity.type
_entity.pdbx_description
1 polymer ?
#
loop_
_entity_poly.entity_id
_entity_poly.type
_entity_poly.pdbx_seq_one_letter_code
_entity_poly.pdbx_strand_id
1 'polypeptide(L)'
;ALTKLLEETRENYTQATKASMRLKNELAGLESDLMTSKSRYTRLENQLQRHKKRAEERERMLEEIAAGKDKDISAANSRTMTARNEVDEVTRAKLAVQRELQQAKAENLQLLSDIEGLKHKHQLQLSEKDKRFNQDLDELRDEVENLSMKNIKVKN
;
A
#
# COMPACT_ATOMS: atom_id res chain seq x y z
N ALA A 1 14.73 45.11 9.67
CA ALA A 1 14.09 44.06 10.49
C ALA A 1 12.90 43.47 9.73
N LEU A 2 11.83 44.24 9.47
CA LEU A 2 10.66 43.80 8.71
C LEU A 2 10.95 43.07 7.36
N THR A 3 11.83 43.62 6.51
CA THR A 3 12.19 42.98 5.22
C THR A 3 12.81 41.59 5.40
N LYS A 4 13.63 41.41 6.43
CA LYS A 4 14.28 40.14 6.73
C LYS A 4 13.25 39.11 7.22
N LEU A 5 12.31 39.54 8.08
CA LEU A 5 11.21 38.71 8.58
C LEU A 5 10.31 38.23 7.43
N LEU A 6 9.96 39.12 6.49
CA LEU A 6 9.17 38.78 5.30
C LEU A 6 9.87 37.74 4.39
N GLU A 7 11.18 37.88 4.19
CA GLU A 7 11.98 36.93 3.40
C GLU A 7 12.00 35.55 4.06
N GLU A 8 12.23 35.50 5.38
CA GLU A 8 12.25 34.27 6.18
C GLU A 8 10.89 33.56 6.17
N THR A 9 9.78 34.29 6.37
CA THR A 9 8.42 33.73 6.28
C THR A 9 8.14 33.14 4.90
N ARG A 10 8.53 33.84 3.82
CA ARG A 10 8.35 33.37 2.44
C ARG A 10 9.15 32.08 2.19
N GLU A 11 10.38 32.02 2.66
CA GLU A 11 11.25 30.86 2.48
C GLU A 11 10.71 29.65 3.27
N ASN A 12 10.32 29.85 4.53
CA ASN A 12 9.68 28.82 5.37
C ASN A 12 8.42 28.24 4.70
N TYR A 13 7.54 29.11 4.19
CA TYR A 13 6.32 28.68 3.50
C TYR A 13 6.63 27.86 2.24
N THR A 14 7.66 28.26 1.50
CA THR A 14 8.10 27.56 0.29
C THR A 14 8.65 26.18 0.62
N GLN A 15 9.47 26.06 1.67
CA GLN A 15 10.01 24.78 2.12
C GLN A 15 8.90 23.85 2.62
N ALA A 16 7.97 24.34 3.43
CA ALA A 16 6.83 23.56 3.90
C ALA A 16 5.95 23.06 2.75
N THR A 17 5.76 23.88 1.72
CA THR A 17 5.00 23.49 0.52
C THR A 17 5.72 22.42 -0.30
N LYS A 18 7.05 22.51 -0.44
CA LYS A 18 7.86 21.45 -1.07
C LYS A 18 7.79 20.14 -0.27
N ALA A 19 7.87 20.20 1.05
CA ALA A 19 7.75 19.03 1.92
C ALA A 19 6.38 18.35 1.79
N SER A 20 5.30 19.15 1.81
CA SER A 20 3.93 18.69 1.61
C SER A 20 3.74 18.00 0.26
N MET A 21 4.28 18.57 -0.82
CA MET A 21 4.26 17.94 -2.16
C MET A 21 5.01 16.60 -2.20
N ARG A 22 6.16 16.49 -1.52
CA ARG A 22 6.92 15.22 -1.45
C ARG A 22 6.09 14.12 -0.79
N LEU A 23 5.49 14.40 0.37
CA LEU A 23 4.63 13.44 1.05
C LEU A 23 3.42 13.03 0.21
N LYS A 24 2.81 13.99 -0.50
CA LYS A 24 1.68 13.69 -1.40
C LYS A 24 2.08 12.77 -2.54
N ASN A 25 3.24 12.98 -3.14
CA ASN A 25 3.76 12.12 -4.21
C ASN A 25 4.12 10.72 -3.70
N GLU A 26 4.73 10.63 -2.51
CA GLU A 26 5.04 9.37 -1.85
C GLU A 26 3.77 8.57 -1.54
N LEU A 27 2.74 9.24 -1.00
CA LEU A 27 1.43 8.65 -0.75
C LEU A 27 0.82 8.07 -2.05
N ALA A 28 0.85 8.84 -3.14
CA ALA A 28 0.31 8.40 -4.41
C ALA A 28 1.07 7.17 -4.97
N GLY A 29 2.39 7.11 -4.76
CA GLY A 29 3.21 5.94 -5.09
C GLY A 29 2.75 4.69 -4.34
N LEU A 30 2.63 4.77 -3.02
CA LEU A 30 2.18 3.64 -2.20
C LEU A 30 0.74 3.23 -2.50
N GLU A 31 -0.15 4.17 -2.77
CA GLU A 31 -1.53 3.85 -3.19
C GLU A 31 -1.54 3.09 -4.53
N SER A 32 -0.65 3.44 -5.46
CA SER A 32 -0.46 2.72 -6.71
C SER A 32 0.09 1.30 -6.49
N ASP A 33 1.09 1.15 -5.63
CA ASP A 33 1.67 -0.14 -5.27
C ASP A 33 0.64 -1.05 -4.59
N LEU A 34 -0.19 -0.49 -3.70
CA LEU A 34 -1.29 -1.20 -3.05
C LEU A 34 -2.31 -1.70 -4.07
N MET A 35 -2.68 -0.89 -5.06
CA MET A 35 -3.60 -1.31 -6.11
C MET A 35 -3.03 -2.45 -6.95
N THR A 36 -1.74 -2.37 -7.29
CA THR A 36 -1.02 -3.42 -8.02
C THR A 36 -0.98 -4.72 -7.21
N SER A 37 -0.63 -4.63 -5.92
CA SER A 37 -0.55 -5.78 -5.02
C SER A 37 -1.93 -6.41 -4.75
N LYS A 38 -3.00 -5.61 -4.61
CA LYS A 38 -4.39 -6.11 -4.55
C LYS A 38 -4.79 -6.88 -5.80
N SER A 39 -4.46 -6.36 -6.98
CA SER A 39 -4.70 -7.07 -8.25
C SER A 39 -3.98 -8.41 -8.31
N ARG A 40 -2.71 -8.45 -7.86
CA ARG A 40 -1.93 -9.69 -7.75
C ARG A 40 -2.58 -10.69 -6.79
N TYR A 41 -3.03 -10.23 -5.62
CA TYR A 41 -3.75 -11.05 -4.64
C TYR A 41 -5.00 -11.70 -5.25
N THR A 42 -5.87 -10.92 -5.91
CA THR A 42 -7.09 -11.45 -6.57
C THR A 42 -6.76 -12.47 -7.66
N ARG A 43 -5.68 -12.25 -8.43
CA ARG A 43 -5.22 -13.22 -9.43
C ARG A 43 -4.79 -14.54 -8.80
N LEU A 44 -4.01 -14.48 -7.71
CA LEU A 44 -3.53 -15.65 -6.97
C LEU A 44 -4.69 -16.41 -6.32
N GLU A 45 -5.67 -15.71 -5.75
CA GLU A 45 -6.88 -16.32 -5.18
C GLU A 45 -7.67 -17.11 -6.23
N ASN A 46 -7.86 -16.52 -7.41
CA ASN A 46 -8.49 -17.20 -8.55
C ASN A 46 -7.68 -18.40 -9.07
N GLN A 47 -6.34 -18.33 -9.05
CA GLN A 47 -5.49 -19.47 -9.39
C GLN A 47 -5.62 -20.59 -8.34
N LEU A 48 -5.58 -20.24 -7.06
CA LEU A 48 -5.72 -21.20 -5.97
C LEU A 48 -7.05 -21.95 -6.06
N GLN A 49 -8.15 -21.23 -6.34
CA GLN A 49 -9.46 -21.85 -6.50
C GLN A 49 -9.51 -22.83 -7.69
N ARG A 50 -8.84 -22.50 -8.80
CA ARG A 50 -8.72 -23.43 -9.95
C ARG A 50 -7.90 -24.66 -9.60
N HIS A 51 -6.80 -24.51 -8.86
CA HIS A 51 -6.00 -25.66 -8.40
C HIS A 51 -6.77 -26.54 -7.42
N LYS A 52 -7.56 -25.96 -6.50
CA LYS A 52 -8.45 -26.73 -5.61
C LYS A 52 -9.45 -27.57 -6.40
N LYS A 53 -10.17 -26.96 -7.35
CA LYS A 53 -11.13 -27.68 -8.19
C LYS A 53 -10.47 -28.82 -8.98
N ARG A 54 -9.30 -28.58 -9.58
CA ARG A 54 -8.54 -29.62 -10.29
C ARG A 54 -8.11 -30.75 -9.36
N ALA A 55 -7.66 -30.44 -8.14
CA ALA A 55 -7.29 -31.46 -7.17
C ALA A 55 -8.48 -32.36 -6.83
N GLU A 56 -9.64 -31.76 -6.54
CA GLU A 56 -10.88 -32.49 -6.25
C GLU A 56 -11.32 -33.39 -7.41
N GLU A 57 -11.23 -32.91 -8.65
CA GLU A 57 -11.54 -33.71 -9.84
C GLU A 57 -10.62 -34.93 -9.99
N ARG A 58 -9.32 -34.77 -9.67
CA ARG A 58 -8.35 -35.88 -9.73
C ARG A 58 -8.48 -36.85 -8.57
N GLU A 59 -8.80 -36.37 -7.37
CA GLU A 59 -9.11 -37.22 -6.21
C GLU A 59 -10.35 -38.08 -6.49
N ARG A 60 -11.43 -37.49 -7.04
CA ARG A 60 -12.61 -38.27 -7.46
C ARG A 60 -12.27 -39.34 -8.49
N MET A 61 -11.42 -39.03 -9.47
CA MET A 61 -10.99 -40.02 -10.46
C MET A 61 -10.28 -41.22 -9.80
N LEU A 62 -9.41 -40.96 -8.82
CA LEU A 62 -8.76 -42.02 -8.05
C LEU A 62 -9.77 -42.85 -7.23
N GLU A 63 -10.75 -42.20 -6.62
CA GLU A 63 -11.84 -42.88 -5.89
C GLU A 63 -12.68 -43.78 -6.81
N GLU A 64 -13.00 -43.33 -8.02
CA GLU A 64 -13.75 -44.12 -8.99
C GLU A 64 -12.99 -45.36 -9.47
N ILE A 65 -11.68 -45.21 -9.70
CA ILE A 65 -10.81 -46.34 -10.08
C ILE A 65 -10.69 -47.31 -8.90
N ALA A 66 -10.49 -46.80 -7.68
CA ALA A 66 -10.39 -47.61 -6.47
C ALA A 66 -11.69 -48.38 -6.15
N ALA A 67 -12.85 -47.82 -6.50
CA ALA A 67 -14.14 -48.48 -6.38
C ALA A 67 -14.35 -49.64 -7.39
N GLY A 68 -13.36 -49.94 -8.25
CA GLY A 68 -13.43 -51.06 -9.18
C GLY A 68 -14.42 -50.85 -10.33
N LYS A 69 -14.75 -49.60 -10.66
CA LYS A 69 -15.63 -49.27 -11.80
C LYS A 69 -14.98 -49.59 -13.15
N ASP A 70 -13.66 -49.69 -13.21
CA ASP A 70 -12.92 -50.10 -14.41
C ASP A 70 -12.82 -51.63 -14.48
N LYS A 71 -13.36 -52.20 -15.57
CA LYS A 71 -13.34 -53.65 -15.84
C LYS A 71 -12.01 -54.13 -16.44
N ASP A 72 -11.17 -53.22 -16.91
CA ASP A 72 -9.85 -53.50 -17.47
C ASP A 72 -8.76 -53.10 -16.46
N ILE A 73 -8.11 -54.11 -15.87
CA ILE A 73 -7.09 -53.94 -14.83
C ILE A 73 -5.84 -53.22 -15.38
N SER A 74 -5.48 -53.43 -16.65
CA SER A 74 -4.31 -52.79 -17.25
C SER A 74 -4.57 -51.30 -17.47
N ALA A 75 -5.75 -50.96 -18.01
CA ALA A 75 -6.18 -49.58 -18.17
C ALA A 75 -6.36 -48.87 -16.81
N ALA A 76 -6.92 -49.55 -15.81
CA ALA A 76 -7.09 -49.03 -14.46
C ALA A 76 -5.74 -48.67 -13.81
N ASN A 77 -4.73 -49.54 -13.93
CA ASN A 77 -3.39 -49.29 -13.39
C ASN A 77 -2.72 -48.08 -14.05
N SER A 78 -2.79 -47.96 -15.38
CA SER A 78 -2.24 -46.79 -16.09
C SER A 78 -2.95 -45.49 -15.68
N ARG A 79 -4.28 -45.50 -15.57
CA ARG A 79 -5.07 -44.33 -15.15
C ARG A 79 -4.77 -43.92 -13.72
N THR A 80 -4.59 -44.89 -12.82
CA THR A 80 -4.23 -44.66 -11.42
C THR A 80 -2.89 -43.93 -11.31
N MET A 81 -1.88 -44.41 -12.05
CA MET A 81 -0.55 -43.78 -12.05
C MET A 81 -0.60 -42.35 -12.60
N THR A 82 -1.32 -42.12 -13.70
CA THR A 82 -1.50 -40.77 -14.27
C THR A 82 -2.22 -39.85 -13.27
N ALA A 83 -3.35 -40.27 -12.72
CA ALA A 83 -4.12 -39.46 -11.79
C ALA A 83 -3.33 -39.13 -10.53
N ARG A 84 -2.53 -40.07 -10.00
CA ARG A 84 -1.66 -39.83 -8.85
C ARG A 84 -0.57 -38.80 -9.15
N ASN A 85 0.08 -38.89 -10.32
CA ASN A 85 1.08 -37.90 -10.73
C ASN A 85 0.46 -36.50 -10.88
N GLU A 86 -0.75 -36.41 -11.43
CA GLU A 86 -1.49 -35.15 -11.58
C GLU A 86 -1.92 -34.57 -10.21
N VAL A 87 -2.34 -35.40 -9.26
CA VAL A 87 -2.62 -34.96 -7.88
C VAL A 87 -1.38 -34.37 -7.22
N ASP A 88 -0.23 -35.03 -7.36
CA ASP A 88 1.04 -34.56 -6.80
C ASP A 88 1.46 -33.21 -7.41
N GLU A 89 1.31 -33.05 -8.72
CA GLU A 89 1.61 -31.80 -9.43
C GLU A 89 0.68 -30.67 -8.99
N VAL A 90 -0.64 -30.91 -8.99
CA VAL A 90 -1.63 -29.91 -8.57
C VAL A 90 -1.45 -29.54 -7.10
N THR A 91 -1.08 -30.49 -6.25
CA THR A 91 -0.82 -30.24 -4.83
C THR A 91 0.39 -29.33 -4.64
N ARG A 92 1.49 -29.57 -5.36
CA ARG A 92 2.67 -28.70 -5.35
C ARG A 92 2.35 -27.30 -5.86
N ALA A 93 1.62 -27.19 -6.97
CA ALA A 93 1.21 -25.90 -7.53
C ALA A 93 0.28 -25.13 -6.57
N LYS A 94 -0.68 -25.82 -5.95
CA LYS A 94 -1.58 -25.25 -4.93
C LYS A 94 -0.79 -24.67 -3.75
N LEU A 95 0.20 -25.42 -3.24
CA LEU A 95 1.08 -24.99 -2.15
C LEU A 95 1.93 -23.77 -2.52
N ALA A 96 2.48 -23.73 -3.74
CA ALA A 96 3.24 -22.58 -4.23
C ALA A 96 2.37 -21.32 -4.31
N VAL A 97 1.21 -21.40 -4.97
CA VAL A 97 0.26 -20.29 -5.07
C VAL A 97 -0.23 -19.84 -3.68
N GLN A 98 -0.45 -20.78 -2.75
CA GLN A 98 -0.85 -20.44 -1.39
C GLN A 98 0.23 -19.65 -0.64
N ARG A 99 1.51 -19.99 -0.82
CA ARG A 99 2.62 -19.22 -0.24
C ARG A 99 2.70 -17.81 -0.82
N GLU A 100 2.60 -17.69 -2.13
CA GLU A 100 2.57 -16.38 -2.80
C GLU A 100 1.37 -15.54 -2.37
N LEU A 101 0.20 -16.16 -2.17
CA LEU A 101 -0.99 -15.47 -1.68
C LEU A 101 -0.79 -14.92 -0.26
N GLN A 102 -0.15 -15.68 0.62
CA GLN A 102 0.20 -15.20 1.97
C GLN A 102 1.20 -14.05 1.92
N GLN A 103 2.19 -14.12 1.03
CA GLN A 103 3.14 -13.04 0.84
C GLN A 103 2.45 -11.78 0.31
N ALA A 104 1.60 -11.89 -0.72
CA ALA A 104 0.83 -10.77 -1.24
C ALA A 104 -0.12 -10.16 -0.19
N LYS A 105 -0.68 -11.00 0.69
CA LYS A 105 -1.48 -10.52 1.84
C LYS A 105 -0.62 -9.72 2.83
N ALA A 106 0.56 -10.22 3.18
CA ALA A 106 1.48 -9.51 4.07
C ALA A 106 1.93 -8.17 3.48
N GLU A 107 2.31 -8.15 2.19
CA GLU A 107 2.67 -6.92 1.47
C GLU A 107 1.52 -5.90 1.47
N ASN A 108 0.27 -6.34 1.22
CA ASN A 108 -0.89 -5.45 1.29
C ASN A 108 -1.10 -4.84 2.69
N LEU A 109 -0.91 -5.62 3.75
CA LEU A 109 -1.02 -5.11 5.13
C LEU A 109 0.08 -4.10 5.45
N GLN A 110 1.31 -4.36 5.00
CA GLN A 110 2.42 -3.43 5.18
C GLN A 110 2.16 -2.11 4.45
N LEU A 111 1.77 -2.17 3.16
CA LEU A 111 1.45 -0.99 2.37
C LEU A 111 0.31 -0.16 2.99
N LEU A 112 -0.73 -0.82 3.52
CA LEU A 112 -1.79 -0.13 4.25
C LEU A 112 -1.26 0.61 5.48
N SER A 113 -0.41 -0.04 6.27
CA SER A 113 0.22 0.59 7.44
C SER A 113 1.11 1.78 7.05
N ASP A 114 1.89 1.65 5.98
CA ASP A 114 2.78 2.72 5.50
C ASP A 114 1.97 3.92 4.99
N ILE A 115 0.88 3.66 4.25
CA ILE A 115 -0.06 4.69 3.80
C ILE A 115 -0.69 5.41 4.98
N GLU A 116 -1.17 4.69 6.00
CA GLU A 116 -1.76 5.31 7.20
C GLU A 116 -0.74 6.16 7.95
N GLY A 117 0.48 5.65 8.13
CA GLY A 117 1.59 6.40 8.75
C GLY A 117 1.92 7.69 7.99
N LEU A 118 1.98 7.62 6.65
CA LEU A 118 2.23 8.79 5.81
C LEU A 118 1.06 9.78 5.79
N LYS A 119 -0.19 9.31 5.80
CA LYS A 119 -1.37 10.20 5.95
C LYS A 119 -1.30 10.97 7.25
N HIS A 120 -0.97 10.28 8.34
CA HIS A 120 -0.80 10.93 9.64
C HIS A 120 0.33 11.96 9.63
N LYS A 121 1.50 11.60 9.09
CA LYS A 121 2.64 12.51 8.95
C LYS A 121 2.30 13.74 8.10
N HIS A 122 1.57 13.55 7.00
CA HIS A 122 1.12 14.66 6.14
C HIS A 122 0.17 15.59 6.89
N GLN A 123 -0.77 15.04 7.66
CA GLN A 123 -1.70 15.83 8.46
C GLN A 123 -1.00 16.63 9.56
N LEU A 124 -0.01 16.03 10.23
CA LEU A 124 0.83 16.75 11.20
C LEU A 124 1.60 17.89 10.54
N GLN A 125 2.23 17.65 9.38
CA GLN A 125 2.95 18.70 8.66
C GLN A 125 2.03 19.86 8.22
N LEU A 126 0.79 19.57 7.80
CA LEU A 126 -0.18 20.62 7.49
C LEU A 126 -0.53 21.43 8.74
N SER A 127 -0.80 20.77 9.86
CA SER A 127 -1.09 21.45 11.12
C SER A 127 0.09 22.30 11.63
N GLU A 128 1.31 21.78 11.52
CA GLU A 128 2.54 22.52 11.87
C GLU A 128 2.75 23.72 10.95
N LYS A 129 2.50 23.56 9.64
CA LYS A 129 2.55 24.65 8.66
C LYS A 129 1.56 25.75 9.02
N ASP A 130 0.32 25.40 9.36
CA ASP A 130 -0.73 26.37 9.71
C ASP A 130 -0.39 27.11 11.00
N LYS A 131 0.08 26.39 12.03
CA LYS A 131 0.55 26.99 13.29
C LYS A 131 1.69 27.97 13.05
N ARG A 132 2.68 27.55 12.25
CA ARG A 132 3.84 28.39 11.96
C ARG A 132 3.46 29.63 11.16
N PHE A 133 2.57 29.48 10.19
CA PHE A 133 2.07 30.61 9.41
C PHE A 133 1.35 31.64 10.28
N ASN A 134 0.50 31.20 11.21
CA ASN A 134 -0.17 32.11 12.14
C ASN A 134 0.83 32.82 13.07
N GLN A 135 1.84 32.11 13.56
CA GLN A 135 2.91 32.72 14.37
C GLN A 135 3.69 33.77 13.57
N ASP A 136 4.11 33.46 12.34
CA ASP A 136 4.82 34.39 11.47
C ASP A 136 3.95 35.64 11.17
N LEU A 137 2.62 35.50 11.06
CA LEU A 137 1.69 36.63 10.89
C LEU A 137 1.61 37.53 12.14
N ASP A 138 1.56 36.94 13.33
CA ASP A 138 1.54 37.69 14.59
C ASP A 138 2.86 38.47 14.77
N GLU A 139 4.01 37.84 14.49
CA GLU A 139 5.32 38.50 14.55
C GLU A 139 5.43 39.67 13.55
N LEU A 140 4.90 39.50 12.33
CA LEU A 140 4.84 40.57 11.33
C LEU A 140 3.95 41.72 11.78
N ARG A 141 2.81 41.41 12.41
CA ARG A 141 1.89 42.41 12.93
C ARG A 141 2.55 43.24 14.04
N ASP A 142 3.20 42.58 15.00
CA ASP A 142 3.91 43.25 16.10
C ASP A 142 5.02 44.17 15.58
N GLU A 143 5.78 43.73 14.57
CA GLU A 143 6.83 44.54 13.96
C GLU A 143 6.27 45.78 13.22
N VAL A 144 5.13 45.63 12.53
CA VAL A 144 4.44 46.76 11.87
C VAL A 144 3.92 47.77 12.90
N GLU A 145 3.29 47.29 13.99
CA GLU A 145 2.80 48.15 15.07
C GLU A 145 3.96 48.92 15.74
N ASN A 146 5.09 48.25 15.99
CA ASN A 146 6.30 48.87 16.53
C ASN A 146 6.89 49.96 15.61
N LEU A 147 6.95 49.71 14.30
CA LEU A 147 7.42 50.69 13.32
C LEU A 147 6.49 51.90 13.21
N SER A 148 5.17 51.67 13.29
CA SER A 148 4.15 52.73 13.31
C SER A 148 4.33 53.65 14.52
N MET A 149 4.49 53.09 15.72
CA MET A 149 4.72 53.85 16.94
C MET A 149 6.03 54.65 16.92
N LYS A 150 7.10 54.08 16.37
CA LYS A 150 8.39 54.80 16.19
C LYS A 150 8.24 55.98 15.23
N ASN A 151 7.50 55.85 14.13
CA ASN A 151 7.29 56.94 13.19
C ASN A 151 6.44 58.09 13.75
N ILE A 152 5.49 57.81 14.64
CA ILE A 152 4.69 58.84 15.31
C ILE A 152 5.56 59.66 16.29
N LYS A 153 6.46 59.00 17.04
CA LYS A 153 7.40 59.67 17.97
C LYS A 153 8.44 60.57 17.28
N VAL A 154 8.73 60.36 16.00
CA VAL A 154 9.71 61.17 15.24
C VAL A 154 9.07 62.42 14.62
N LYS A 155 7.73 62.47 14.53
CA LYS A 155 6.99 63.58 13.90
C LYS A 155 6.38 64.59 14.89
N ASN A 156 6.44 64.30 16.19
CA ASN A 156 6.02 65.20 17.28
C ASN A 156 7.24 65.71 18.03
#